data_AF-A0A849KGF2-F1
#
_entry.id   AF-A0A849KGF2-F1
#
_cell.length_a   1.000
_cell.length_b   1.000
_cell.length_c   1.000
_cell.angle_alpha   90.00
_cell.angle_beta   90.00
_cell.angle_gamma   90.00
#
_symmetry.space_group_name_H-M   'P 1'
#
loop_
_entity.id
_entity.type
_entity.pdbx_description
1 polymer ?
#
loop_
_entity_poly.entity_id
_entity_poly.type
_entity_poly.pdbx_seq_one_letter_code
_entity_poly.pdbx_strand_id
1 'polypeptide(L)'
;MHQRVNKVVQQWSVSWRDALIASIGGAVAWLICQWLLGQPRPVFAMVTAVICLAPNLPNHGKQAIGVMVGVTTGVAAGELSLLLPETVLVVHMAVVTFIAMVLATSFGMAPAIAIQSGVSAILVLAMGPQVAGVTRLIDVLVGAGVGLLFSQILLTPDPVRLIDRAARGLLDRLANGLKQAAIALDKEDAARAQNAINQFNSAHRAVIALGDGIALARSNARWSLRGRLAAREVTEMAGRYDRRGIRLYASALLFGEALGNALRKKEAPPPPWVSEALQIIIANCSLDEGVAPQRIPPVPKEIPFGWRDCVHRLESVQDTLLHFLHSGVPDSVPVVRG
;
A
#
# COMPACT_ATOMS: atom_id res chain seq x y z
N MET A 1 -15.25 -13.19 25.31
CA MET A 1 -16.34 -12.89 24.35
C MET A 1 -16.26 -11.44 23.82
N HIS A 2 -16.13 -10.42 24.68
CA HIS A 2 -15.99 -9.00 24.28
C HIS A 2 -14.85 -8.68 23.28
N GLN A 3 -13.67 -9.30 23.41
CA GLN A 3 -12.56 -9.08 22.45
C GLN A 3 -12.86 -9.61 21.04
N ARG A 4 -13.67 -10.68 20.90
CA ARG A 4 -14.10 -11.17 19.59
C ARG A 4 -15.15 -10.25 18.97
N VAL A 5 -16.08 -9.74 19.78
CA VAL A 5 -17.11 -8.79 19.34
C VAL A 5 -16.46 -7.48 18.86
N ASN A 6 -15.49 -6.93 19.60
CA ASN A 6 -14.78 -5.72 19.16
C ASN A 6 -13.98 -5.92 17.87
N LYS A 7 -13.38 -7.10 17.66
CA LYS A 7 -12.70 -7.44 16.39
C LYS A 7 -13.69 -7.49 15.22
N VAL A 8 -14.86 -8.10 15.41
CA VAL A 8 -15.89 -8.18 14.35
C VAL A 8 -16.43 -6.79 14.02
N VAL A 9 -16.71 -5.96 15.02
CA VAL A 9 -17.20 -4.59 14.84
C VAL A 9 -16.16 -3.72 14.11
N GLN A 10 -14.86 -3.87 14.44
CA GLN A 10 -13.78 -3.19 13.72
C GLN A 10 -13.62 -3.70 12.28
N GLN A 11 -13.77 -5.00 12.02
CA GLN A 11 -13.69 -5.53 10.65
C GLN A 11 -14.87 -5.05 9.79
N TRP A 12 -16.06 -4.95 10.38
CA TRP A 12 -17.25 -4.42 9.72
C TRP A 12 -17.10 -2.94 9.39
N SER A 13 -16.62 -2.12 10.33
CA SER A 13 -16.44 -0.68 10.12
C SER A 13 -15.40 -0.35 9.04
N VAL A 14 -14.46 -1.27 8.78
CA VAL A 14 -13.45 -1.11 7.71
C VAL A 14 -13.97 -1.61 6.35
N SER A 15 -14.82 -2.63 6.29
CA SER A 15 -15.20 -3.30 5.03
C SER A 15 -16.61 -2.97 4.49
N TRP A 16 -17.49 -2.34 5.30
CA TRP A 16 -18.88 -2.08 4.91
C TRP A 16 -19.00 -1.19 3.66
N ARG A 17 -18.11 -0.19 3.52
CA ARG A 17 -18.12 0.73 2.38
C ARG A 17 -17.81 -0.01 1.07
N ASP A 18 -16.81 -0.88 1.10
CA ASP A 18 -16.43 -1.67 -0.06
C ASP A 18 -17.52 -2.66 -0.45
N ALA A 19 -18.18 -3.28 0.55
CA ALA A 19 -19.33 -4.15 0.33
C ALA A 19 -20.53 -3.40 -0.29
N LEU A 20 -20.80 -2.17 0.17
CA LEU A 20 -21.83 -1.31 -0.40
C LEU A 20 -21.52 -0.95 -1.85
N ILE A 21 -20.28 -0.56 -2.14
CA ILE A 21 -19.81 -0.25 -3.50
C ILE A 21 -19.93 -1.48 -4.41
N ALA A 22 -19.57 -2.67 -3.92
CA ALA A 22 -19.72 -3.92 -4.65
C ALA A 22 -21.19 -4.23 -4.97
N SER A 23 -22.09 -4.04 -4.00
CA SER A 23 -23.53 -4.24 -4.20
C SER A 23 -24.12 -3.28 -5.23
N ILE A 24 -23.78 -1.98 -5.14
CA ILE A 24 -24.20 -0.97 -6.12
C ILE A 24 -23.63 -1.29 -7.51
N GLY A 25 -22.35 -1.64 -7.61
CA GLY A 25 -21.72 -2.05 -8.87
C GLY A 25 -22.42 -3.27 -9.48
N GLY A 26 -22.79 -4.25 -8.67
CA GLY A 26 -23.61 -5.40 -9.07
C GLY A 26 -24.97 -5.01 -9.63
N ALA A 27 -25.69 -4.12 -8.94
CA ALA A 27 -26.98 -3.61 -9.41
C ALA A 27 -26.85 -2.85 -10.74
N VAL A 28 -25.79 -2.04 -10.91
CA VAL A 28 -25.51 -1.33 -12.15
C VAL A 28 -25.21 -2.30 -13.29
N ALA A 29 -24.40 -3.34 -13.06
CA ALA A 29 -24.12 -4.37 -14.06
C ALA A 29 -25.39 -5.11 -14.51
N TRP A 30 -26.27 -5.44 -13.56
CA TRP A 30 -27.57 -6.02 -13.85
C TRP A 30 -28.40 -5.11 -14.77
N LEU A 31 -28.55 -3.83 -14.41
CA LEU A 31 -29.36 -2.88 -15.16
C LEU A 31 -28.81 -2.67 -16.57
N ILE A 32 -27.48 -2.63 -16.73
CA ILE A 32 -26.85 -2.53 -18.05
C ILE A 32 -27.21 -3.74 -18.92
N CYS A 33 -27.08 -4.97 -18.42
CA CYS A 33 -27.46 -6.15 -19.19
C CYS A 33 -28.97 -6.18 -19.49
N GLN A 34 -29.81 -5.78 -18.54
CA GLN A 34 -31.26 -5.80 -18.71
C GLN A 34 -31.72 -4.79 -19.76
N TRP A 35 -31.24 -3.54 -19.69
CA TRP A 35 -31.70 -2.46 -20.56
C TRP A 35 -30.99 -2.44 -21.91
N LEU A 36 -29.69 -2.72 -21.93
CA LEU A 36 -28.87 -2.59 -23.14
C LEU A 36 -28.83 -3.88 -23.96
N LEU A 37 -28.91 -5.03 -23.31
CA LEU A 37 -28.80 -6.35 -23.96
C LEU A 37 -30.12 -7.13 -23.95
N GLY A 38 -31.18 -6.57 -23.36
CA GLY A 38 -32.51 -7.20 -23.31
C GLY A 38 -32.56 -8.49 -22.48
N GLN A 39 -31.57 -8.71 -21.60
CA GLN A 39 -31.51 -9.95 -20.84
C GLN A 39 -32.53 -9.95 -19.69
N PRO A 40 -33.38 -10.99 -19.55
CA PRO A 40 -34.46 -10.98 -18.57
C PRO A 40 -33.94 -11.09 -17.12
N ARG A 41 -32.87 -11.86 -16.89
CA ARG A 41 -32.30 -12.12 -15.54
C ARG A 41 -30.76 -12.26 -15.59
N PRO A 42 -30.01 -11.16 -15.74
CA PRO A 42 -28.54 -11.17 -15.86
C PRO A 42 -27.82 -11.36 -14.51
N VAL A 43 -28.07 -12.50 -13.85
CA VAL A 43 -27.52 -12.80 -12.52
C VAL A 43 -25.99 -12.84 -12.55
N PHE A 44 -25.40 -13.32 -13.63
CA PHE A 44 -23.95 -13.45 -13.76
C PHE A 44 -23.24 -12.09 -13.83
N ALA A 45 -23.86 -11.08 -14.43
CA ALA A 45 -23.31 -9.74 -14.47
C ALA A 45 -23.20 -9.15 -13.05
N MET A 46 -24.25 -9.33 -12.24
CA MET A 46 -24.26 -8.90 -10.84
C MET A 46 -23.21 -9.63 -10.01
N VAL A 47 -23.18 -10.97 -10.08
CA VAL A 47 -22.23 -11.80 -9.33
C VAL A 47 -20.79 -11.46 -9.70
N THR A 48 -20.48 -11.32 -10.98
CA THR A 48 -19.14 -10.97 -11.44
C THR A 48 -18.70 -9.59 -10.95
N ALA A 49 -19.56 -8.58 -11.01
CA ALA A 49 -19.24 -7.25 -10.50
C ALA A 49 -18.93 -7.28 -8.99
N VAL A 50 -19.73 -8.03 -8.20
CA VAL A 50 -19.50 -8.21 -6.76
C VAL A 50 -18.17 -8.91 -6.49
N ILE A 51 -17.84 -9.98 -7.23
CA ILE A 51 -16.57 -10.70 -7.08
C ILE A 51 -15.38 -9.79 -7.44
N CYS A 52 -15.51 -8.97 -8.49
CA CYS A 52 -14.47 -8.03 -8.90
C CYS A 52 -14.27 -6.91 -7.87
N LEU A 53 -15.32 -6.51 -7.16
CA LEU A 53 -15.32 -5.43 -6.16
C LEU A 53 -15.23 -5.93 -4.71
N ALA A 54 -14.95 -7.21 -4.49
CA ALA A 54 -14.95 -7.78 -3.15
C ALA A 54 -13.98 -7.02 -2.19
N PRO A 55 -14.36 -6.82 -0.92
CA PRO A 55 -13.50 -6.15 0.05
C PRO A 55 -12.16 -6.87 0.23
N ASN A 56 -11.12 -6.13 0.63
CA ASN A 56 -9.78 -6.66 0.94
C ASN A 56 -9.05 -7.32 -0.25
N LEU A 57 -9.46 -7.03 -1.49
CA LEU A 57 -8.72 -7.48 -2.67
C LEU A 57 -7.42 -6.67 -2.82
N PRO A 58 -6.27 -7.32 -3.03
CA PRO A 58 -5.01 -6.61 -3.24
C PRO A 58 -4.98 -5.86 -4.58
N ASN A 59 -5.70 -6.36 -5.58
CA ASN A 59 -5.82 -5.73 -6.90
C ASN A 59 -7.10 -6.19 -7.61
N HIS A 60 -8.11 -5.32 -7.66
CA HIS A 60 -9.38 -5.57 -8.34
C HIS A 60 -9.22 -5.81 -9.86
N GLY A 61 -8.19 -5.24 -10.49
CA GLY A 61 -7.90 -5.45 -11.91
C GLY A 61 -7.43 -6.87 -12.21
N LYS A 62 -6.45 -7.36 -11.45
CA LYS A 62 -6.01 -8.77 -11.53
C LYS A 62 -7.14 -9.72 -11.20
N GLN A 63 -7.98 -9.37 -10.23
CA GLN A 63 -9.18 -10.14 -9.90
C GLN A 63 -10.14 -10.22 -11.09
N ALA A 64 -10.48 -9.11 -11.74
CA ALA A 64 -11.38 -9.08 -12.88
C ALA A 64 -10.85 -9.91 -14.06
N ILE A 65 -9.56 -9.78 -14.38
CA ILE A 65 -8.89 -10.62 -15.40
C ILE A 65 -8.98 -12.08 -15.02
N GLY A 66 -8.67 -12.41 -13.75
CA GLY A 66 -8.73 -13.77 -13.25
C GLY A 66 -10.13 -14.38 -13.34
N VAL A 67 -11.17 -13.62 -13.01
CA VAL A 67 -12.56 -14.05 -13.15
C VAL A 67 -12.91 -14.30 -14.61
N MET A 68 -12.56 -13.40 -15.53
CA MET A 68 -12.82 -13.58 -16.96
C MET A 68 -12.12 -14.83 -17.53
N VAL A 69 -10.84 -15.02 -17.20
CA VAL A 69 -10.08 -16.21 -17.61
C VAL A 69 -10.73 -17.47 -17.04
N GLY A 70 -11.02 -17.48 -15.73
CA GLY A 70 -11.64 -18.62 -15.06
C GLY A 70 -12.98 -18.99 -15.68
N VAL A 71 -13.89 -18.03 -15.86
CA VAL A 71 -15.20 -18.27 -16.50
C VAL A 71 -15.00 -18.83 -17.91
N THR A 72 -14.14 -18.23 -18.72
CA THR A 72 -13.91 -18.67 -20.10
C THR A 72 -13.40 -20.11 -20.14
N THR A 73 -12.42 -20.45 -19.28
CA THR A 73 -11.90 -21.82 -19.16
C THR A 73 -12.98 -22.81 -18.75
N GLY A 74 -13.80 -22.47 -17.76
CA GLY A 74 -14.85 -23.36 -17.26
C GLY A 74 -15.99 -23.56 -18.25
N VAL A 75 -16.39 -22.50 -18.97
CA VAL A 75 -17.39 -22.61 -20.05
C VAL A 75 -16.87 -23.51 -21.15
N ALA A 76 -15.64 -23.28 -21.63
CA ALA A 76 -15.02 -24.11 -22.66
C ALA A 76 -14.89 -25.58 -22.25
N ALA A 77 -14.46 -25.85 -21.01
CA ALA A 77 -14.37 -27.21 -20.49
C ALA A 77 -15.75 -27.89 -20.37
N GLY A 78 -16.75 -27.15 -19.89
CA GLY A 78 -18.13 -27.60 -19.80
C GLY A 78 -18.71 -27.97 -21.17
N GLU A 79 -18.63 -27.06 -22.14
CA GLU A 79 -19.13 -27.27 -23.50
C GLU A 79 -18.41 -28.41 -24.23
N LEU A 80 -17.08 -28.49 -24.13
CA LEU A 80 -16.32 -29.57 -24.76
C LEU A 80 -16.70 -30.93 -24.19
N SER A 81 -17.02 -31.00 -22.90
CA SER A 81 -17.42 -32.26 -22.26
C SER A 81 -18.81 -32.75 -22.68
N LEU A 82 -19.64 -31.90 -23.29
CA LEU A 82 -20.93 -32.30 -23.88
C LEU A 82 -20.76 -33.10 -25.18
N LEU A 83 -19.57 -33.12 -25.78
CA LEU A 83 -19.25 -33.99 -26.93
C LEU A 83 -18.95 -35.42 -26.49
N LEU A 84 -18.74 -35.64 -25.19
CA LEU A 84 -18.48 -36.96 -24.64
C LEU A 84 -19.79 -37.72 -24.40
N PRO A 85 -19.76 -39.07 -24.40
CA PRO A 85 -20.93 -39.87 -24.08
C PRO A 85 -21.51 -39.54 -22.70
N GLU A 86 -22.83 -39.65 -22.56
CA GLU A 86 -23.49 -39.45 -21.28
C GLU A 86 -23.02 -40.50 -20.24
N THR A 87 -22.64 -40.02 -19.06
CA THR A 87 -22.27 -40.84 -17.91
C THR A 87 -23.10 -40.43 -16.68
N VAL A 88 -22.78 -40.97 -15.49
CA VAL A 88 -23.44 -40.53 -14.24
C VAL A 88 -23.18 -39.04 -14.04
N LEU A 89 -24.23 -38.23 -14.14
CA LEU A 89 -24.15 -36.75 -14.18
C LEU A 89 -23.27 -36.15 -13.07
N VAL A 90 -23.40 -36.64 -11.84
CA VAL A 90 -22.62 -36.15 -10.70
C VAL A 90 -21.13 -36.44 -10.87
N VAL A 91 -20.78 -37.64 -11.34
CA VAL A 91 -19.39 -38.04 -11.59
C VAL A 91 -18.83 -37.24 -12.76
N HIS A 92 -19.61 -37.07 -13.84
CA HIS A 92 -19.23 -36.25 -14.98
C HIS A 92 -18.93 -34.81 -14.56
N MET A 93 -19.85 -34.18 -13.83
CA MET A 93 -19.66 -32.81 -13.32
C MET A 93 -18.42 -32.72 -12.43
N ALA A 94 -18.20 -33.67 -11.52
CA ALA A 94 -17.04 -33.65 -10.64
C ALA A 94 -15.72 -33.73 -11.44
N VAL A 95 -15.65 -34.63 -12.42
CA VAL A 95 -14.47 -34.81 -13.28
C VAL A 95 -14.23 -33.57 -14.14
N VAL A 96 -15.25 -33.03 -14.81
CA VAL A 96 -15.10 -31.83 -15.66
C VAL A 96 -14.74 -30.61 -14.82
N THR A 97 -15.32 -30.46 -13.64
CA THR A 97 -14.96 -29.39 -12.68
C THR A 97 -13.50 -29.51 -12.28
N PHE A 98 -13.04 -30.71 -11.92
CA PHE A 98 -11.64 -30.96 -11.57
C PHE A 98 -10.70 -30.58 -12.72
N ILE A 99 -10.99 -31.04 -13.94
CA ILE A 99 -10.20 -30.71 -15.14
C ILE A 99 -10.17 -29.20 -15.37
N ALA A 100 -11.33 -28.54 -15.32
CA ALA A 100 -11.45 -27.10 -15.52
C ALA A 100 -10.63 -26.30 -14.48
N MET A 101 -10.64 -26.74 -13.22
CA MET A 101 -9.85 -26.14 -12.15
C MET A 101 -8.35 -26.36 -12.37
N VAL A 102 -7.93 -27.57 -12.73
CA VAL A 102 -6.52 -27.88 -13.02
C VAL A 102 -6.00 -27.02 -14.18
N LEU A 103 -6.74 -26.95 -15.29
CA LEU A 103 -6.41 -26.09 -16.41
C LEU A 103 -6.31 -24.62 -16.00
N ALA A 104 -7.24 -24.14 -15.17
CA ALA A 104 -7.23 -22.78 -14.67
C ALA A 104 -6.01 -22.47 -13.79
N THR A 105 -5.52 -23.43 -13.01
CA THR A 105 -4.31 -23.23 -12.17
C THR A 105 -3.03 -23.09 -12.99
N SER A 106 -3.00 -23.60 -14.21
CA SER A 106 -1.84 -23.47 -15.11
C SER A 106 -1.56 -22.03 -15.55
N PHE A 107 -2.52 -21.10 -15.38
CA PHE A 107 -2.36 -19.67 -15.70
C PHE A 107 -1.68 -18.86 -14.58
N GLY A 108 -1.25 -19.50 -13.49
CA GLY A 108 -0.32 -18.91 -12.51
C GLY A 108 -0.87 -17.75 -11.66
N MET A 109 -2.19 -17.65 -11.45
CA MET A 109 -2.79 -16.52 -10.72
C MET A 109 -3.98 -16.90 -9.81
N ALA A 110 -4.29 -15.95 -8.91
CA ALA A 110 -5.30 -15.88 -7.83
C ALA A 110 -6.30 -17.05 -7.66
N PRO A 111 -6.61 -17.47 -6.41
CA PRO A 111 -7.59 -18.54 -6.13
C PRO A 111 -8.94 -18.39 -6.85
N ALA A 112 -9.33 -17.16 -7.18
CA ALA A 112 -10.54 -16.83 -7.92
C ALA A 112 -10.62 -17.49 -9.31
N ILE A 113 -9.49 -17.68 -10.02
CA ILE A 113 -9.49 -18.25 -11.39
C ILE A 113 -9.98 -19.70 -11.36
N ALA A 114 -9.39 -20.52 -10.49
CA ALA A 114 -9.76 -21.92 -10.34
C ALA A 114 -11.21 -22.06 -9.88
N ILE A 115 -11.62 -21.29 -8.87
CA ILE A 115 -13.01 -21.30 -8.37
C ILE A 115 -14.00 -20.95 -9.48
N GLN A 116 -13.74 -19.88 -10.24
CA GLN A 116 -14.65 -19.47 -11.32
C GLN A 116 -14.68 -20.46 -12.47
N SER A 117 -13.56 -21.10 -12.78
CA SER A 117 -13.51 -22.18 -13.77
C SER A 117 -14.38 -23.37 -13.35
N GLY A 118 -14.22 -23.86 -12.12
CA GLY A 118 -15.04 -24.96 -11.61
C GLY A 118 -16.52 -24.62 -11.56
N VAL A 119 -16.89 -23.49 -10.95
CA VAL A 119 -18.28 -23.01 -10.90
C VAL A 119 -18.86 -22.84 -12.31
N SER A 120 -18.04 -22.43 -13.28
CA SER A 120 -18.50 -22.27 -14.65
C SER A 120 -18.81 -23.56 -15.36
N ALA A 121 -17.92 -24.55 -15.24
CA ALA A 121 -18.15 -25.89 -15.76
C ALA A 121 -19.42 -26.53 -15.17
N ILE A 122 -19.61 -26.46 -13.84
CA ILE A 122 -20.80 -27.00 -13.16
C ILE A 122 -22.08 -26.41 -13.74
N LEU A 123 -22.14 -25.09 -13.89
CA LEU A 123 -23.34 -24.40 -14.36
C LEU A 123 -23.64 -24.68 -15.84
N VAL A 124 -22.62 -24.84 -16.69
CA VAL A 124 -22.83 -25.26 -18.08
C VAL A 124 -23.46 -26.65 -18.15
N LEU A 125 -22.99 -27.58 -17.33
CA LEU A 125 -23.52 -28.94 -17.28
C LEU A 125 -24.91 -29.02 -16.62
N ALA A 126 -25.18 -28.17 -15.63
CA ALA A 126 -26.45 -28.17 -14.91
C ALA A 126 -27.59 -27.46 -15.66
N MET A 127 -27.28 -26.41 -16.42
CA MET A 127 -28.29 -25.53 -17.05
C MET A 127 -28.29 -25.60 -18.58
N GLY A 128 -27.30 -26.27 -19.18
CA GLY A 128 -27.13 -26.40 -20.62
C GLY A 128 -26.41 -25.21 -21.28
N PRO A 129 -25.73 -25.45 -22.42
CA PRO A 129 -24.84 -24.47 -23.05
C PRO A 129 -25.58 -23.25 -23.63
N GLN A 130 -26.84 -23.41 -24.03
CA GLN A 130 -27.63 -22.30 -24.60
C GLN A 130 -27.98 -21.22 -23.56
N VAL A 131 -28.05 -21.59 -22.27
CA VAL A 131 -28.32 -20.66 -21.17
C VAL A 131 -27.01 -20.24 -20.49
N ALA A 132 -26.00 -21.13 -20.45
CA ALA A 132 -24.80 -20.94 -19.64
C ALA A 132 -23.51 -20.66 -20.42
N GLY A 133 -23.52 -20.68 -21.75
CA GLY A 133 -22.36 -20.46 -22.61
C GLY A 133 -22.15 -18.99 -22.98
N VAL A 134 -22.61 -18.59 -24.18
CA VAL A 134 -22.33 -17.25 -24.76
C VAL A 134 -22.96 -16.11 -23.96
N THR A 135 -24.24 -16.23 -23.58
CA THR A 135 -24.97 -15.22 -22.79
C THR A 135 -24.27 -14.94 -21.47
N ARG A 136 -23.76 -15.99 -20.83
CA ARG A 136 -22.99 -15.88 -19.59
C ARG A 136 -21.66 -15.17 -19.80
N LEU A 137 -20.96 -15.45 -20.89
CA LEU A 137 -19.69 -14.79 -21.17
C LEU A 137 -19.90 -13.27 -21.35
N ILE A 138 -20.97 -12.87 -22.03
CA ILE A 138 -21.36 -11.47 -22.18
C ILE A 138 -21.67 -10.83 -20.82
N ASP A 139 -22.47 -11.49 -19.98
CA ASP A 139 -22.76 -11.03 -18.63
C ASP A 139 -21.51 -10.83 -17.79
N VAL A 140 -20.58 -11.78 -17.87
CA VAL A 140 -19.31 -11.73 -17.13
C VAL A 140 -18.45 -10.58 -17.65
N LEU A 141 -18.42 -10.32 -18.95
CA LEU A 141 -17.73 -9.16 -19.52
C LEU A 141 -18.31 -7.83 -19.02
N VAL A 142 -19.65 -7.69 -18.99
CA VAL A 142 -20.31 -6.49 -18.47
C VAL A 142 -20.04 -6.32 -16.97
N GLY A 143 -20.22 -7.38 -16.19
CA GLY A 143 -19.96 -7.36 -14.75
C GLY A 143 -18.49 -7.02 -14.42
N ALA A 144 -17.54 -7.60 -15.15
CA ALA A 144 -16.12 -7.31 -14.99
C ALA A 144 -15.80 -5.86 -15.39
N GLY A 145 -16.39 -5.38 -16.49
CA GLY A 145 -16.26 -3.98 -16.94
C GLY A 145 -16.77 -2.98 -15.91
N VAL A 146 -17.96 -3.20 -15.36
CA VAL A 146 -18.53 -2.36 -14.29
C VAL A 146 -17.69 -2.44 -13.02
N GLY A 147 -17.27 -3.64 -12.62
CA GLY A 147 -16.40 -3.84 -11.46
C GLY A 147 -15.07 -3.10 -11.61
N LEU A 148 -14.46 -3.14 -12.80
CA LEU A 148 -13.27 -2.35 -13.11
C LEU A 148 -13.57 -0.85 -13.03
N LEU A 149 -14.62 -0.35 -13.67
CA LEU A 149 -14.97 1.08 -13.62
C LEU A 149 -15.15 1.59 -12.19
N PHE A 150 -15.92 0.87 -11.38
CA PHE A 150 -16.14 1.24 -9.97
C PHE A 150 -14.86 1.16 -9.14
N SER A 151 -14.03 0.12 -9.35
CA SER A 151 -12.74 0.02 -8.66
C SER A 151 -11.84 1.22 -8.99
N GLN A 152 -11.84 1.62 -10.25
CA GLN A 152 -11.00 2.70 -10.77
C GLN A 152 -11.43 4.08 -10.29
N ILE A 153 -12.73 4.30 -10.12
CA ILE A 153 -13.31 5.60 -9.76
C ILE A 153 -13.51 5.74 -8.25
N LEU A 154 -14.02 4.71 -7.57
CA LEU A 154 -14.44 4.80 -6.16
C LEU A 154 -13.43 4.17 -5.18
N LEU A 155 -12.72 3.11 -5.58
CA LEU A 155 -11.89 2.32 -4.65
C LEU A 155 -10.39 2.59 -4.76
N THR A 156 -9.92 3.17 -5.86
CA THR A 156 -8.47 3.42 -6.06
C THR A 156 -7.96 4.43 -5.03
N PRO A 157 -7.07 4.03 -4.10
CA PRO A 157 -6.46 4.95 -3.16
C PRO A 157 -5.57 5.95 -3.89
N ASP A 158 -5.55 7.19 -3.42
CA ASP A 158 -4.63 8.20 -3.92
C ASP A 158 -3.17 7.75 -3.70
N PRO A 159 -2.39 7.52 -4.78
CA PRO A 159 -1.02 7.03 -4.67
C PRO A 159 -0.09 8.02 -3.95
N VAL A 160 -0.38 9.33 -4.00
CA VAL A 160 0.40 10.37 -3.31
C VAL A 160 0.20 10.22 -1.80
N ARG A 161 -1.05 10.10 -1.35
CA ARG A 161 -1.38 9.91 0.08
C ARG A 161 -0.80 8.64 0.67
N LEU A 162 -0.60 7.60 -0.15
CA LEU A 162 0.04 6.36 0.28
C LEU A 162 1.51 6.58 0.64
N ILE A 163 2.24 7.33 -0.20
CA ILE A 163 3.63 7.71 0.04
C ILE A 163 3.70 8.63 1.26
N ASP A 164 2.84 9.66 1.36
CA ASP A 164 2.85 10.60 2.48
C ASP A 164 2.60 9.94 3.82
N ARG A 165 1.71 8.94 3.86
CA ARG A 165 1.44 8.18 5.08
C ARG A 165 2.67 7.37 5.50
N ALA A 166 3.35 6.73 4.54
CA ALA A 166 4.56 5.97 4.83
C ALA A 166 5.74 6.87 5.24
N ALA A 167 5.88 8.04 4.60
CA ALA A 167 6.87 9.05 4.94
C ALA A 167 6.66 9.62 6.35
N ARG A 168 5.40 9.96 6.72
CA ARG A 168 5.04 10.36 8.09
C ARG A 168 5.38 9.26 9.10
N GLY A 169 5.09 8.00 8.78
CA GLY A 169 5.47 6.86 9.63
C GLY A 169 6.98 6.75 9.89
N LEU A 170 7.83 7.11 8.91
CA LEU A 170 9.28 7.18 9.10
C LEU A 170 9.66 8.36 10.02
N LEU A 171 9.11 9.56 9.75
CA LEU A 171 9.37 10.76 10.56
C LEU A 171 8.97 10.56 12.03
N ASP A 172 7.82 9.95 12.30
CA ASP A 172 7.38 9.65 13.67
C ASP A 172 8.36 8.73 14.41
N ARG A 173 8.92 7.73 13.73
CA ARG A 173 9.90 6.80 14.33
C ARG A 173 11.21 7.50 14.61
N LEU A 174 11.68 8.36 13.70
CA LEU A 174 12.89 9.14 13.89
C LEU A 174 12.72 10.19 15.00
N ALA A 175 11.59 10.88 15.05
CA ALA A 175 11.25 11.84 16.10
C ALA A 175 11.31 11.18 17.49
N ASN A 176 10.80 9.94 17.61
CA ASN A 176 10.88 9.19 18.86
C ASN A 176 12.32 8.84 19.26
N GLY A 177 13.17 8.44 18.30
CA GLY A 177 14.60 8.22 18.54
C GLY A 177 15.32 9.50 18.97
N LEU A 178 15.06 10.62 18.28
CA LEU A 178 15.63 11.93 18.60
C LEU A 178 15.16 12.44 19.98
N LYS A 179 13.91 12.20 20.37
CA LYS A 179 13.41 12.51 21.72
C LYS A 179 14.15 11.70 22.80
N GLN A 180 14.43 10.42 22.55
CA GLN A 180 15.25 9.63 23.48
C GLN A 180 16.70 10.14 23.54
N ALA A 181 17.26 10.57 22.40
CA ALA A 181 18.56 11.22 22.35
C ALA A 181 18.58 12.53 23.18
N ALA A 182 17.52 13.33 23.11
CA ALA A 182 17.40 14.56 23.89
C ALA A 182 17.34 14.28 25.41
N ILE A 183 16.61 13.23 25.81
CA ILE A 183 16.56 12.78 27.21
C ILE A 183 17.94 12.28 27.67
N ALA A 184 18.67 11.56 26.82
CA ALA A 184 20.02 11.08 27.13
C ALA A 184 21.01 12.24 27.28
N LEU A 185 20.90 13.26 26.43
CA LEU A 185 21.69 14.49 26.49
C LEU A 185 21.42 15.26 27.78
N ASP A 186 20.16 15.49 28.14
CA ASP A 186 19.73 16.22 29.36
C ASP A 186 20.18 15.52 30.66
N LYS A 187 20.21 14.18 30.66
CA LYS A 187 20.62 13.38 31.83
C LYS A 187 22.10 12.99 31.83
N GLU A 188 22.84 13.37 30.79
CA GLU A 188 24.23 12.97 30.58
C GLU A 188 24.46 11.45 30.72
N ASP A 189 23.50 10.67 30.23
CA ASP A 189 23.39 9.23 30.49
C ASP A 189 23.66 8.41 29.21
N ALA A 190 24.84 7.80 29.14
CA ALA A 190 25.25 6.96 28.02
C ALA A 190 24.38 5.70 27.86
N ALA A 191 23.81 5.15 28.93
CA ALA A 191 22.91 4.00 28.84
C ALA A 191 21.58 4.40 28.19
N ARG A 192 21.09 5.62 28.46
CA ARG A 192 19.92 6.18 27.75
C ARG A 192 20.24 6.49 26.28
N ALA A 193 21.47 6.88 25.96
CA ALA A 193 21.88 7.04 24.56
C ALA A 193 21.79 5.73 23.78
N GLN A 194 22.11 4.59 24.42
CA GLN A 194 21.92 3.27 23.82
C GLN A 194 20.44 2.97 23.52
N ASN A 195 19.51 3.42 24.37
CA ASN A 195 18.08 3.31 24.09
C ASN A 195 17.68 4.11 22.85
N ALA A 196 18.25 5.30 22.65
CA ALA A 196 18.03 6.09 21.44
C ALA A 196 18.52 5.37 20.17
N ILE A 197 19.72 4.76 20.23
CA ILE A 197 20.27 3.94 19.14
C ILE A 197 19.36 2.74 18.83
N ASN A 198 18.85 2.05 19.86
CA ASN A 198 17.92 0.93 19.68
C ASN A 198 16.61 1.39 19.00
N GLN A 199 16.12 2.58 19.35
CA GLN A 199 14.95 3.18 18.70
C GLN A 199 15.25 3.55 17.24
N PHE A 200 16.41 4.11 16.93
CA PHE A 200 16.83 4.34 15.54
C PHE A 200 16.91 3.04 14.76
N ASN A 201 17.54 1.99 15.30
CA ASN A 201 17.57 0.67 14.64
C ASN A 201 16.15 0.12 14.35
N SER A 202 15.19 0.36 15.25
CA SER A 202 13.79 -0.03 15.01
C SER A 202 13.14 0.74 13.84
N ALA A 203 13.61 1.96 13.54
CA ALA A 203 13.14 2.77 12.43
C ALA A 203 13.51 2.19 11.06
N HIS A 204 14.43 1.22 10.98
CA HIS A 204 14.71 0.46 9.75
C HIS A 204 13.44 -0.15 9.14
N ARG A 205 12.52 -0.66 9.98
CA ARG A 205 11.22 -1.18 9.52
C ARG A 205 10.36 -0.12 8.84
N ALA A 206 10.45 1.14 9.29
CA ALA A 206 9.72 2.24 8.68
C ALA A 206 10.32 2.65 7.33
N VAL A 207 11.64 2.51 7.15
CA VAL A 207 12.28 2.70 5.84
C VAL A 207 11.81 1.63 4.85
N ILE A 208 11.75 0.37 5.27
CA ILE A 208 11.20 -0.72 4.44
C ILE A 208 9.74 -0.43 4.08
N ALA A 209 8.91 -0.05 5.06
CA ALA A 209 7.51 0.29 4.82
C ALA A 209 7.33 1.49 3.87
N LEU A 210 8.25 2.47 3.90
CA LEU A 210 8.29 3.56 2.92
C LEU A 210 8.57 3.03 1.51
N GLY A 211 9.55 2.14 1.36
CA GLY A 211 9.85 1.47 0.08
C GLY A 211 8.66 0.69 -0.47
N ASP A 212 8.00 -0.11 0.38
CA ASP A 212 6.80 -0.88 0.03
C ASP A 212 5.63 0.04 -0.37
N GLY A 213 5.42 1.12 0.38
CA GLY A 213 4.41 2.15 0.07
C GLY A 213 4.67 2.81 -1.28
N ILE A 214 5.93 3.12 -1.60
CA ILE A 214 6.34 3.66 -2.90
C ILE A 214 6.10 2.65 -4.04
N ALA A 215 6.45 1.38 -3.83
CA ALA A 215 6.21 0.33 -4.82
C ALA A 215 4.72 0.14 -5.11
N LEU A 216 3.90 0.15 -4.06
CA LEU A 216 2.45 0.06 -4.16
C LEU A 216 1.87 1.29 -4.86
N ALA A 217 2.33 2.50 -4.53
CA ALA A 217 1.92 3.75 -5.21
C ALA A 217 2.24 3.72 -6.71
N ARG A 218 3.44 3.27 -7.11
CA ARG A 218 3.82 3.11 -8.53
C ARG A 218 2.95 2.08 -9.24
N SER A 219 2.62 0.98 -8.57
CA SER A 219 1.74 -0.04 -9.14
C SER A 219 0.32 0.53 -9.36
N ASN A 220 -0.22 1.26 -8.39
CA ASN A 220 -1.52 1.92 -8.51
C ASN A 220 -1.49 3.01 -9.60
N ALA A 221 -0.41 3.78 -9.70
CA ALA A 221 -0.24 4.79 -10.75
C ALA A 221 -0.26 4.19 -12.17
N ARG A 222 0.33 3.01 -12.36
CA ARG A 222 0.32 2.32 -13.67
C ARG A 222 -1.04 1.72 -14.03
N TRP A 223 -1.70 1.12 -13.04
CA TRP A 223 -2.88 0.28 -13.28
C TRP A 223 -4.21 0.98 -13.03
N SER A 224 -4.20 2.23 -12.55
CA SER A 224 -5.43 2.97 -12.32
C SER A 224 -5.63 4.19 -13.20
N LEU A 225 -6.89 4.50 -13.54
CA LEU A 225 -7.22 5.62 -14.42
C LEU A 225 -6.83 6.97 -13.78
N ARG A 226 -7.17 7.15 -12.50
CA ARG A 226 -6.73 8.30 -11.67
C ARG A 226 -5.21 8.30 -11.47
N GLY A 227 -4.62 7.14 -11.23
CA GLY A 227 -3.19 7.00 -11.07
C GLY A 227 -2.39 7.31 -12.34
N ARG A 228 -2.94 7.04 -13.53
CA ARG A 228 -2.31 7.38 -14.81
C ARG A 228 -2.21 8.89 -15.01
N LEU A 229 -3.17 9.66 -14.48
CA LEU A 229 -3.12 11.13 -14.49
C LEU A 229 -2.02 11.65 -13.54
N ALA A 230 -1.82 10.99 -12.40
CA ALA A 230 -0.79 11.34 -11.42
C ALA A 230 0.56 10.60 -11.64
N ALA A 231 0.71 9.79 -12.69
CA ALA A 231 1.82 8.83 -12.79
C ALA A 231 3.19 9.49 -12.87
N ARG A 232 3.27 10.65 -13.52
CA ARG A 232 4.50 11.44 -13.60
C ARG A 232 4.90 11.98 -12.23
N GLU A 233 3.96 12.62 -11.54
CA GLU A 233 4.15 13.16 -10.18
C GLU A 233 4.55 12.07 -9.18
N VAL A 234 3.86 10.92 -9.20
CA VAL A 234 4.18 9.76 -8.36
C VAL A 234 5.57 9.22 -8.64
N THR A 235 5.99 9.16 -9.91
CA THR A 235 7.32 8.63 -10.26
C THR A 235 8.44 9.55 -9.78
N GLU A 236 8.28 10.85 -9.99
CA GLU A 236 9.23 11.88 -9.54
C GLU A 236 9.31 11.92 -8.00
N MET A 237 8.16 11.93 -7.32
CA MET A 237 8.05 11.93 -5.86
C MET A 237 8.64 10.64 -5.23
N ALA A 238 8.30 9.48 -5.79
CA ALA A 238 8.83 8.18 -5.35
C ALA A 238 10.36 8.11 -5.39
N GLY A 239 10.99 8.65 -6.44
CA GLY A 239 12.45 8.66 -6.56
C GLY A 239 13.13 9.52 -5.49
N ARG A 240 12.50 10.62 -5.08
CA ARG A 240 13.00 11.52 -4.03
C ARG A 240 12.87 10.89 -2.65
N TYR A 241 11.70 10.36 -2.29
CA TYR A 241 11.46 9.76 -0.97
C TYR A 241 12.33 8.53 -0.69
N ASP A 242 12.54 7.66 -1.68
CA ASP A 242 13.34 6.45 -1.51
C ASP A 242 14.80 6.78 -1.15
N ARG A 243 15.45 7.63 -1.96
CA ARG A 243 16.85 8.03 -1.73
C ARG A 243 17.01 8.89 -0.47
N ARG A 244 16.09 9.83 -0.23
CA ARG A 244 16.18 10.77 0.90
C ARG A 244 15.82 10.08 2.23
N GLY A 245 14.88 9.14 2.22
CA GLY A 245 14.47 8.38 3.40
C GLY A 245 15.60 7.49 3.95
N ILE A 246 16.32 6.78 3.06
CA ILE A 246 17.50 5.97 3.46
C ILE A 246 18.59 6.87 4.04
N ARG A 247 18.88 8.01 3.41
CA ARG A 247 19.89 8.97 3.89
C ARG A 247 19.53 9.56 5.24
N LEU A 248 18.27 9.99 5.42
CA LEU A 248 17.78 10.55 6.68
C LEU A 248 17.90 9.53 7.82
N TYR A 249 17.48 8.28 7.57
CA TYR A 249 17.67 7.19 8.53
C TYR A 249 19.14 6.98 8.91
N ALA A 250 20.03 6.89 7.92
CA ALA A 250 21.45 6.68 8.16
C ALA A 250 22.09 7.83 8.96
N SER A 251 21.77 9.09 8.61
CA SER A 251 22.25 10.27 9.35
C SER A 251 21.76 10.27 10.80
N ALA A 252 20.50 9.90 11.05
CA ALA A 252 19.93 9.85 12.40
C ALA A 252 20.59 8.75 13.27
N LEU A 253 20.85 7.58 12.69
CA LEU A 253 21.54 6.49 13.38
C LEU A 253 22.99 6.88 13.74
N LEU A 254 23.74 7.43 12.78
CA LEU A 254 25.11 7.90 12.99
C LEU A 254 25.18 9.03 14.04
N PHE A 255 24.17 9.91 14.09
CA PHE A 255 24.04 10.89 15.17
C PHE A 255 23.85 10.22 16.53
N GLY A 256 22.96 9.22 16.63
CA GLY A 256 22.76 8.47 17.87
C GLY A 256 24.04 7.81 18.39
N GLU A 257 24.83 7.21 17.49
CA GLU A 257 26.13 6.63 17.81
C GLU A 257 27.16 7.67 18.28
N ALA A 258 27.26 8.80 17.58
CA ALA A 258 28.16 9.90 17.93
C ALA A 258 27.80 10.51 19.29
N LEU A 259 26.50 10.69 19.58
CA LEU A 259 26.00 11.17 20.86
C LEU A 259 26.35 10.18 21.99
N GLY A 260 26.09 8.89 21.79
CA GLY A 260 26.44 7.86 22.78
C GLY A 260 27.93 7.81 23.07
N ASN A 261 28.77 7.97 22.05
CA ASN A 261 30.22 8.05 22.20
C ASN A 261 30.66 9.30 22.99
N ALA A 262 30.10 10.48 22.71
CA ALA A 262 30.40 11.71 23.43
C ALA A 262 30.03 11.60 24.92
N LEU A 263 28.82 11.10 25.21
CA LEU A 263 28.32 10.91 26.58
C LEU A 263 29.11 9.84 27.36
N ARG A 264 29.58 8.78 26.68
CA ARG A 264 30.40 7.73 27.32
C ARG A 264 31.79 8.24 27.71
N LYS A 265 32.41 9.08 26.88
CA LYS A 265 33.76 9.60 27.11
C LYS A 265 33.82 10.64 28.23
N LYS A 266 32.75 11.43 28.43
CA LYS A 266 32.65 12.48 29.47
C LYS A 266 33.83 13.47 29.49
N GLU A 267 34.41 13.75 28.31
CA GLU A 267 35.55 14.68 28.17
C GLU A 267 35.15 16.14 28.44
N ALA A 268 33.90 16.50 28.16
CA ALA A 268 33.34 17.84 28.36
C ALA A 268 31.81 17.77 28.52
N PRO A 269 31.18 18.72 29.24
CA PRO A 269 29.72 18.77 29.36
C PRO A 269 29.03 19.00 28.01
N PRO A 270 27.75 18.60 27.85
CA PRO A 270 26.99 18.82 26.63
C PRO A 270 26.90 20.30 26.25
N PRO A 271 27.25 20.70 25.02
CA PRO A 271 27.06 22.06 24.56
C PRO A 271 25.56 22.42 24.50
N PRO A 272 25.13 23.59 25.03
CA PRO A 272 23.72 24.02 24.98
C PRO A 272 23.13 24.02 23.57
N TRP A 273 23.97 24.36 22.58
CA TRP A 273 23.62 24.36 21.16
C TRP A 273 23.11 23.00 20.67
N VAL A 274 23.66 21.88 21.15
CA VAL A 274 23.23 20.53 20.73
C VAL A 274 21.80 20.27 21.18
N SER A 275 21.43 20.72 22.38
CA SER A 275 20.08 20.58 22.91
C SER A 275 19.09 21.42 22.10
N GLU A 276 19.40 22.70 21.86
CA GLU A 276 18.58 23.60 21.06
C GLU A 276 18.37 23.08 19.63
N ALA A 277 19.46 22.70 18.95
CA ALA A 277 19.41 22.17 17.59
C ALA A 277 18.59 20.87 17.51
N LEU A 278 18.74 19.99 18.50
CA LEU A 278 17.99 18.73 18.57
C LEU A 278 16.48 18.96 18.76
N GLN A 279 16.08 19.94 19.58
CA GLN A 279 14.66 20.29 19.75
C GLN A 279 14.03 20.81 18.44
N ILE A 280 14.76 21.64 17.69
CA ILE A 280 14.31 22.14 16.38
C ILE A 280 14.11 20.98 15.39
N ILE A 281 15.06 20.05 15.33
CA ILE A 281 14.96 18.88 14.44
C ILE A 281 13.77 17.97 14.85
N ILE A 282 13.56 17.76 16.15
CA ILE A 282 12.41 17.01 16.66
C ILE A 282 11.10 17.68 16.23
N ALA A 283 10.99 19.00 16.39
CA ALA A 283 9.82 19.77 15.98
C ALA A 283 9.57 19.67 14.47
N ASN A 284 10.64 19.72 13.67
CA ASN A 284 10.57 19.57 12.22
C ASN A 284 10.06 18.20 11.77
N CYS A 285 10.34 17.13 12.51
CA CYS A 285 9.80 15.80 12.20
C CYS A 285 8.28 15.70 12.39
N SER A 286 7.67 16.59 13.18
CA SER A 286 6.24 16.62 13.48
C SER A 286 5.50 17.78 12.82
N LEU A 287 6.06 18.39 11.77
CA LEU A 287 5.42 19.51 11.08
C LEU A 287 4.14 19.08 10.36
N ASP A 288 3.13 19.94 10.46
CA ASP A 288 1.92 19.84 9.64
C ASP A 288 2.22 20.24 8.19
N GLU A 289 1.39 19.74 7.27
CA GLU A 289 1.48 20.08 5.85
C GLU A 289 1.39 21.59 5.63
N GLY A 290 2.34 22.14 4.86
CA GLY A 290 2.37 23.57 4.51
C GLY A 290 3.13 24.46 5.50
N VAL A 291 3.59 23.92 6.63
CA VAL A 291 4.44 24.68 7.58
C VAL A 291 5.90 24.61 7.14
N ALA A 292 6.55 25.78 7.03
CA ALA A 292 7.97 25.83 6.68
C ALA A 292 8.84 25.32 7.85
N PRO A 293 9.81 24.43 7.58
CA PRO A 293 10.70 23.93 8.63
C PRO A 293 11.65 25.01 9.13
N GLN A 294 11.96 24.95 10.42
CA GLN A 294 12.95 25.84 11.04
C GLN A 294 14.36 25.29 10.84
N ARG A 295 15.35 26.16 10.59
CA ARG A 295 16.76 25.75 10.55
C ARG A 295 17.37 25.89 11.95
N ILE A 296 18.28 24.98 12.31
CA ILE A 296 19.08 25.09 13.53
C ILE A 296 19.97 26.35 13.47
N PRO A 297 20.31 26.94 14.63
CA PRO A 297 21.24 28.05 14.70
C PRO A 297 22.61 27.69 14.11
N PRO A 298 23.37 28.66 13.58
CA PRO A 298 24.70 28.41 13.05
C PRO A 298 25.60 27.76 14.11
N VAL A 299 26.42 26.81 13.67
CA VAL A 299 27.32 26.05 14.53
C VAL A 299 28.29 27.01 15.25
N PRO A 300 28.46 26.92 16.59
CA PRO A 300 29.40 27.76 17.32
C PRO A 300 30.85 27.55 16.84
N LYS A 301 31.65 28.63 16.84
CA LYS A 301 33.07 28.56 16.43
C LYS A 301 33.92 27.68 17.34
N GLU A 302 33.56 27.60 18.62
CA GLU A 302 34.28 26.83 19.63
C GLU A 302 33.43 25.64 20.08
N ILE A 303 33.80 24.44 19.63
CA ILE A 303 33.17 23.19 20.04
C ILE A 303 34.22 22.33 20.77
N PRO A 304 33.90 21.81 21.97
CA PRO A 304 34.77 20.86 22.65
C PRO A 304 35.09 19.66 21.76
N PHE A 305 36.34 19.19 21.77
CA PHE A 305 36.82 18.14 20.85
C PHE A 305 35.93 16.88 20.87
N GLY A 306 35.54 16.41 22.05
CA GLY A 306 34.67 15.24 22.21
C GLY A 306 33.26 15.37 21.61
N TRP A 307 32.81 16.58 21.30
CA TRP A 307 31.46 16.85 20.77
C TRP A 307 31.44 17.17 19.27
N ARG A 308 32.59 17.35 18.62
CA ARG A 308 32.67 17.76 17.19
C ARG A 308 31.96 16.80 16.24
N ASP A 309 32.20 15.50 16.38
CA ASP A 309 31.55 14.49 15.53
C ASP A 309 30.02 14.50 15.75
N CYS A 310 29.56 14.58 17.00
CA CYS A 310 28.14 14.67 17.34
C CYS A 310 27.47 15.89 16.68
N VAL A 311 28.11 17.07 16.74
CA VAL A 311 27.63 18.30 16.08
C VAL A 311 27.53 18.14 14.57
N HIS A 312 28.58 17.61 13.92
CA HIS A 312 28.56 17.37 12.47
C HIS A 312 27.49 16.37 12.04
N ARG A 313 27.28 15.30 12.82
CA ARG A 313 26.20 14.33 12.53
C ARG A 313 24.83 14.97 12.71
N LEU A 314 24.64 15.83 13.70
CA LEU A 314 23.37 16.54 13.92
C LEU A 314 23.06 17.50 12.76
N GLU A 315 24.06 18.22 12.25
CA GLU A 315 23.93 19.06 11.05
C GLU A 315 23.54 18.22 9.82
N SER A 316 24.17 17.04 9.64
CA SER A 316 23.79 16.11 8.58
C SER A 316 22.34 15.61 8.71
N VAL A 317 21.85 15.39 9.93
CA VAL A 317 20.44 15.04 10.18
C VAL A 317 19.52 16.18 9.75
N GLN A 318 19.82 17.42 10.12
CA GLN A 318 19.06 18.57 9.64
C GLN A 318 19.01 18.61 8.11
N ASP A 319 20.17 18.56 7.46
CA ASP A 319 20.23 18.73 6.01
C ASP A 319 19.42 17.63 5.31
N THR A 320 19.60 16.39 5.72
CA THR A 320 18.84 15.27 5.17
C THR A 320 17.35 15.38 5.46
N LEU A 321 16.95 15.87 6.63
CA LEU A 321 15.55 16.10 6.99
C LEU A 321 14.91 17.20 6.13
N LEU A 322 15.59 18.34 5.96
CA LEU A 322 15.09 19.43 5.11
C LEU A 322 14.92 18.98 3.67
N HIS A 323 15.85 18.20 3.12
CA HIS A 323 15.69 17.62 1.78
C HIS A 323 14.51 16.62 1.76
N PHE A 324 14.35 15.81 2.81
CA PHE A 324 13.24 14.85 2.91
C PHE A 324 11.88 15.55 2.95
N LEU A 325 11.72 16.60 3.74
CA LEU A 325 10.47 17.38 3.83
C LEU A 325 10.13 18.08 2.50
N HIS A 326 11.13 18.52 1.75
CA HIS A 326 10.93 19.07 0.39
C HIS A 326 10.71 18.00 -0.69
N SER A 327 10.60 16.71 -0.35
CA SER A 327 10.41 15.66 -1.37
C SER A 327 9.05 15.73 -2.08
N GLY A 328 8.06 16.40 -1.48
CA GLY A 328 6.79 16.72 -2.13
C GLY A 328 6.87 17.85 -3.18
N VAL A 329 7.96 18.61 -3.21
CA VAL A 329 8.15 19.76 -4.12
C VAL A 329 9.14 19.39 -5.24
N PRO A 330 8.92 19.84 -6.49
CA PRO A 330 9.88 19.64 -7.59
C PRO A 330 11.26 20.26 -7.29
N ASP A 331 12.34 19.60 -7.72
CA ASP A 331 13.72 20.08 -7.54
C ASP A 331 14.02 21.41 -8.27
N SER A 332 13.12 21.86 -9.15
CA SER A 332 13.18 23.18 -9.79
C SER A 332 12.85 24.34 -8.84
N VAL A 333 12.24 24.07 -7.69
CA VAL A 333 12.06 25.05 -6.63
C VAL A 333 13.34 25.03 -5.77
N PRO A 334 14.17 26.08 -5.80
CA PRO A 334 15.38 26.10 -4.99
C PRO A 334 14.99 25.98 -3.53
N VAL A 335 15.60 25.03 -2.81
CA VAL A 335 15.61 25.06 -1.35
C VAL A 335 16.26 26.39 -0.98
N VAL A 336 15.48 27.36 -0.50
CA VAL A 336 15.96 28.71 -0.22
C VAL A 336 17.17 28.58 0.71
N ARG A 337 18.36 28.82 0.15
CA ARG A 337 19.61 28.95 0.88
C ARG A 337 19.64 30.40 1.36
N GLY A 338 19.01 30.63 2.51
CA GLY A 338 19.30 31.79 3.34
C GLY A 338 20.64 31.61 4.01
#